data_AF-A0A7Z0VQ39-F1
#
_entry.id   AF-A0A7Z0VQ39-F1
#
_cell.length_a   1.000
_cell.length_b   1.000
_cell.length_c   1.000
_cell.angle_alpha   90.00
_cell.angle_beta   90.00
_cell.angle_gamma   90.00
#
_symmetry.space_group_name_H-M   'P 1'
#
loop_
_entity.id
_entity.type
_entity.pdbx_description
1 polymer ?
#
loop_
_entity_poly.entity_id
_entity_poly.type
_entity_poly.pdbx_seq_one_letter_code
_entity_poly.pdbx_strand_id
1 'polypeptide(L)'
;MTHSPDSSPSQRPDRQRAEADLSADEIPTEVVGAWLEEEDREAGASLIFVPAHDEADSDDEPELDNSEKETERLDLDGTDESAPEVHDEEPHTTRTAVRRRTIRIALPDGWARSGLAGIEAALIGWAFMMVVTLVGYWFVSQNPWLASTSWDDARAVGGDLWAATLGAPITVGQSDILAIPTLLGALLIIILRVLLLPGRDFPAAAQWMAVPTFAVTALITAGASSAHINVWRALPGALVIPLLAATWAVVAARHTWTWPTISSERRESLTWLWSGLRLGRVAVALTVLFSLIMSAVSILVSLQRISGIHELLFASTKDTVIINIVQALFAPSIMACALAWIAGPGFYVGADALHSAANAPVAPIPAIPILAAVPQTAPGHWVAWALVGVGILLGAWAAWRHRMTHLWKQAAAIGVATVITALVIAAWLASSRMSLGSTRLSVVGPRVWWSVLFVVLEVCMVALAVSLAAHPTTIAWVRRAAAALTAWTKARIAAWKENRAQSSTRETPLPAPDLNEAGEETPEEEETALEEEATEELPAPPRAPDARMEALKASAAPTEPIAVSDNTDNSDEDLKDHS
;
A
#
# COMPACT_ATOMS: atom_id res chain seq x y z
N MET A 1 26.61 40.25 -54.00
CA MET A 1 27.83 41.07 -53.94
C MET A 1 28.05 41.40 -52.46
N THR A 2 28.94 40.72 -51.74
CA THR A 2 30.43 40.83 -51.74
C THR A 2 30.91 42.15 -51.11
N HIS A 3 31.79 42.20 -50.10
CA HIS A 3 32.67 41.15 -49.54
C HIS A 3 33.03 41.40 -48.05
N SER A 4 33.35 40.33 -47.29
CA SER A 4 34.08 40.33 -45.99
C SER A 4 35.51 39.75 -46.20
N PRO A 5 36.42 39.46 -45.22
CA PRO A 5 36.35 39.30 -43.75
C PRO A 5 37.19 40.39 -43.00
N ASP A 6 37.74 40.31 -41.78
CA ASP A 6 37.87 39.34 -40.64
C ASP A 6 38.16 40.19 -39.34
N SER A 7 38.63 39.81 -38.14
CA SER A 7 39.00 38.59 -37.35
C SER A 7 39.28 39.07 -35.90
N SER A 8 39.33 38.30 -34.79
CA SER A 8 38.73 37.03 -34.35
C SER A 8 38.90 36.91 -32.80
N PRO A 9 38.09 36.11 -32.05
CA PRO A 9 37.97 36.23 -30.59
C PRO A 9 38.82 35.24 -29.75
N SER A 10 39.07 35.58 -28.48
CA SER A 10 39.75 34.73 -27.47
C SER A 10 38.79 33.89 -26.61
N GLN A 11 39.22 32.69 -26.21
CA GLN A 11 38.35 31.60 -25.72
C GLN A 11 38.30 31.41 -24.18
N ARG A 12 37.31 30.65 -23.71
CA ARG A 12 37.33 29.96 -22.40
C ARG A 12 38.11 28.64 -22.51
N PRO A 13 38.77 28.15 -21.43
CA PRO A 13 39.31 26.80 -21.38
C PRO A 13 38.30 25.80 -20.79
N ASP A 14 38.05 24.69 -21.50
CA ASP A 14 37.36 23.51 -20.97
C ASP A 14 38.35 22.57 -20.24
N ARG A 15 37.87 21.83 -19.23
CA ARG A 15 38.65 20.82 -18.49
C ARG A 15 38.17 19.40 -18.77
N GLN A 16 38.85 18.69 -19.68
CA GLN A 16 38.90 17.21 -19.65
C GLN A 16 40.05 16.65 -20.53
N ARG A 17 40.55 15.47 -20.14
CA ARG A 17 41.65 14.67 -20.72
C ARG A 17 43.09 15.12 -20.42
N ALA A 18 43.70 14.43 -19.45
CA ALA A 18 45.10 13.98 -19.48
C ALA A 18 45.29 12.87 -18.42
N GLU A 19 45.07 11.60 -18.80
CA GLU A 19 45.55 10.44 -18.04
C GLU A 19 46.66 9.78 -18.89
N ALA A 20 47.92 9.87 -18.44
CA ALA A 20 49.04 9.03 -18.85
C ALA A 20 50.26 9.32 -17.94
N ASP A 21 51.09 8.30 -17.76
CA ASP A 21 52.51 8.35 -17.38
C ASP A 21 52.95 9.30 -16.24
N LEU A 22 53.03 8.75 -15.03
CA LEU A 22 54.12 9.06 -14.09
C LEU A 22 54.54 7.76 -13.37
N SER A 23 55.83 7.44 -13.44
CA SER A 23 56.41 6.20 -12.92
C SER A 23 56.72 6.27 -11.43
N ALA A 24 56.66 5.12 -10.75
CA ALA A 24 57.08 5.01 -9.36
C ALA A 24 58.61 4.82 -9.27
N ASP A 25 59.35 5.91 -9.06
CA ASP A 25 60.63 5.95 -8.35
C ASP A 25 61.07 7.41 -8.12
N GLU A 26 60.73 7.97 -6.94
CA GLU A 26 61.50 8.96 -6.16
C GLU A 26 60.70 9.39 -4.92
N ILE A 27 61.29 9.29 -3.72
CA ILE A 27 60.69 9.74 -2.45
C ILE A 27 61.67 10.68 -1.74
N PRO A 28 61.52 12.00 -1.84
CA PRO A 28 62.30 12.97 -1.07
C PRO A 28 61.85 12.98 0.40
N THR A 29 62.75 12.67 1.33
CA THR A 29 62.44 12.47 2.75
C THR A 29 62.46 13.77 3.60
N GLU A 30 61.75 14.82 3.16
CA GLU A 30 61.78 16.15 3.81
C GLU A 30 60.39 16.78 4.14
N VAL A 31 59.37 15.98 4.47
CA VAL A 31 58.08 16.53 5.00
C VAL A 31 57.52 15.76 6.21
N VAL A 32 58.36 15.00 6.94
CA VAL A 32 57.92 14.19 8.10
C VAL A 32 57.98 14.98 9.43
N GLY A 33 58.48 16.22 9.43
CA GLY A 33 58.63 17.06 10.63
C GLY A 33 57.42 17.92 11.00
N ALA A 34 56.35 17.95 10.21
CA ALA A 34 55.28 18.97 10.30
C ALA A 34 53.89 18.43 10.65
N TRP A 35 53.82 17.29 11.36
CA TRP A 35 52.55 16.62 11.72
C TRP A 35 52.47 16.18 13.20
N LEU A 36 53.32 16.73 14.08
CA LEU A 36 53.34 16.41 15.52
C LEU A 36 53.46 17.65 16.44
N GLU A 37 53.31 18.87 15.92
CA GLU A 37 53.23 20.11 16.74
C GLU A 37 51.89 20.85 16.62
N GLU A 38 50.96 20.38 15.77
CA GLU A 38 49.63 20.97 15.59
C GLU A 38 48.61 20.47 16.64
N GLU A 39 48.80 19.24 17.16
CA GLU A 39 47.79 18.53 17.97
C GLU A 39 47.77 18.93 19.46
N ASP A 40 48.83 19.59 19.96
CA ASP A 40 48.97 20.00 21.38
C ASP A 40 48.64 21.49 21.64
N ARG A 41 48.19 22.25 20.62
CA ARG A 41 48.01 23.72 20.74
C ARG A 41 46.59 24.20 21.03
N GLU A 42 45.54 23.43 20.74
CA GLU A 42 44.16 23.82 21.06
C GLU A 42 43.73 23.50 22.51
N ALA A 43 44.54 22.73 23.25
CA ALA A 43 44.27 22.32 24.63
C ALA A 43 44.64 23.39 25.71
N GLY A 44 44.59 24.69 25.39
CA GLY A 44 45.11 25.73 26.29
C GLY A 44 44.64 27.17 26.06
N ALA A 45 43.54 27.54 26.73
CA ALA A 45 43.16 28.89 27.16
C ALA A 45 43.11 30.07 26.16
N SER A 46 41.94 30.72 26.08
CA SER A 46 41.85 32.18 26.18
C SER A 46 40.45 32.64 26.61
N LEU A 47 40.38 33.82 27.23
CA LEU A 47 39.19 34.44 27.81
C LEU A 47 39.03 35.87 27.26
N ILE A 48 37.77 36.33 27.15
CA ILE A 48 37.34 37.72 27.38
C ILE A 48 37.69 38.81 26.29
N PHE A 49 36.62 39.20 25.57
CA PHE A 49 36.16 40.60 25.26
C PHE A 49 36.48 41.36 23.92
N VAL A 50 35.49 42.21 23.55
CA VAL A 50 35.42 43.35 22.57
C VAL A 50 35.80 43.11 21.08
N PRO A 51 35.55 44.05 20.12
CA PRO A 51 34.88 45.38 20.15
C PRO A 51 33.57 45.45 19.29
N ALA A 52 32.88 46.57 19.02
CA ALA A 52 33.23 48.02 19.03
C ALA A 52 32.08 48.98 19.44
N HIS A 53 32.37 50.29 19.46
CA HIS A 53 31.55 51.43 19.92
C HIS A 53 30.62 52.04 18.86
N ASP A 54 29.65 52.86 19.31
CA ASP A 54 29.67 54.31 18.98
C ASP A 54 29.02 55.17 20.10
N GLU A 55 29.28 56.47 20.09
CA GLU A 55 28.82 57.56 21.00
C GLU A 55 27.70 58.40 20.32
N ALA A 56 26.90 59.32 20.92
CA ALA A 56 26.60 59.75 22.31
C ALA A 56 25.27 60.60 22.28
N ASP A 57 25.10 61.52 23.25
CA ASP A 57 24.11 62.63 23.35
C ASP A 57 22.63 62.33 23.70
N SER A 58 21.89 63.42 23.95
CA SER A 58 20.92 63.56 25.05
C SER A 58 19.61 64.30 24.69
N ASP A 59 18.77 64.48 25.72
CA ASP A 59 17.71 65.49 25.87
C ASP A 59 16.30 65.22 25.29
N ASP A 60 15.38 66.07 25.74
CA ASP A 60 13.95 66.26 25.36
C ASP A 60 12.91 65.16 25.70
N GLU A 61 12.50 65.17 26.98
CA GLU A 61 11.08 65.23 27.40
C GLU A 61 10.32 66.32 26.58
N PRO A 62 8.98 66.24 26.33
CA PRO A 62 8.03 66.17 27.45
C PRO A 62 6.67 65.47 27.23
N GLU A 63 5.98 65.28 28.37
CA GLU A 63 4.52 65.42 28.59
C GLU A 63 3.52 64.70 27.66
N LEU A 64 2.66 63.89 28.29
CA LEU A 64 1.22 64.20 28.23
C LEU A 64 0.52 63.77 29.53
N ASP A 65 -0.17 64.74 30.14
CA ASP A 65 -0.90 64.62 31.41
C ASP A 65 -2.17 63.74 31.32
N ASN A 66 -2.54 63.16 32.46
CA ASN A 66 -3.88 62.86 33.00
C ASN A 66 -3.83 61.54 33.83
N SER A 67 -4.49 61.40 34.98
CA SER A 67 -5.12 62.35 35.93
C SER A 67 -5.71 61.52 37.09
N GLU A 68 -5.90 62.12 38.27
CA GLU A 68 -6.66 61.52 39.41
C GLU A 68 -5.98 60.29 40.09
N LYS A 69 -6.05 60.04 41.41
CA LYS A 69 -6.58 60.67 42.64
C LYS A 69 -5.90 59.94 43.83
N GLU A 70 -5.84 60.36 45.10
CA GLU A 70 -6.00 61.65 45.82
C GLU A 70 -5.91 61.30 47.33
N THR A 71 -5.08 62.02 48.13
CA THR A 71 -4.98 61.93 49.63
C THR A 71 -4.59 60.57 50.26
N GLU A 72 -4.17 60.39 51.53
CA GLU A 72 -3.89 61.19 52.75
C GLU A 72 -2.82 60.39 53.58
N ARG A 73 -2.00 60.82 54.56
CA ARG A 73 -1.77 62.02 55.41
C ARG A 73 -0.26 62.42 55.41
N LEU A 74 0.24 63.59 55.85
CA LEU A 74 0.02 64.51 57.01
C LEU A 74 0.87 64.21 58.28
N ASP A 75 2.13 64.68 58.23
CA ASP A 75 2.91 65.46 59.22
C ASP A 75 3.42 64.92 60.59
N LEU A 76 4.41 65.68 61.10
CA LEU A 76 5.11 65.70 62.42
C LEU A 76 6.26 64.69 62.59
N ASP A 77 7.53 65.05 62.81
CA ASP A 77 8.21 66.03 63.72
C ASP A 77 8.62 65.41 65.08
N GLY A 78 9.74 65.87 65.67
CA GLY A 78 10.16 65.50 67.04
C GLY A 78 11.43 64.63 67.21
N THR A 79 12.57 65.31 67.20
CA THR A 79 13.82 65.08 67.99
C THR A 79 13.94 63.95 69.04
N ASP A 80 15.08 63.23 68.96
CA ASP A 80 16.03 62.82 70.04
C ASP A 80 15.79 61.65 71.04
N GLU A 81 16.93 61.26 71.64
CA GLU A 81 17.18 60.31 72.75
C GLU A 81 17.06 58.78 72.51
N SER A 82 17.55 57.99 73.49
CA SER A 82 18.40 56.82 73.16
C SER A 82 18.18 55.52 73.97
N ALA A 83 18.35 54.39 73.25
CA ALA A 83 18.63 53.02 73.71
C ALA A 83 17.50 52.21 74.41
N PRO A 84 17.56 50.86 74.46
CA PRO A 84 18.32 49.90 73.64
C PRO A 84 17.46 48.81 72.94
N GLU A 85 18.03 48.21 71.90
CA GLU A 85 17.79 46.86 71.33
C GLU A 85 16.49 46.10 71.68
N VAL A 86 15.54 46.10 70.74
CA VAL A 86 14.47 45.09 70.61
C VAL A 86 14.51 44.52 69.20
N HIS A 87 14.47 43.20 69.05
CA HIS A 87 14.31 42.53 67.76
C HIS A 87 12.84 42.51 67.33
N ASP A 88 12.40 43.60 66.68
CA ASP A 88 11.22 43.53 65.81
C ASP A 88 11.68 43.14 64.39
N GLU A 89 11.27 41.95 63.93
CA GLU A 89 11.45 41.55 62.54
C GLU A 89 10.58 42.43 61.64
N GLU A 90 11.18 43.38 60.91
CA GLU A 90 10.48 44.02 59.79
C GLU A 90 9.94 42.93 58.85
N PRO A 91 8.63 42.89 58.56
CA PRO A 91 8.10 41.94 57.58
C PRO A 91 8.54 42.39 56.19
N HIS A 92 9.74 41.98 55.78
CA HIS A 92 10.34 42.17 54.46
C HIS A 92 9.40 41.62 53.38
N THR A 93 8.45 42.47 52.97
CA THR A 93 7.32 42.12 52.11
C THR A 93 7.83 42.00 50.69
N THR A 94 8.52 40.88 50.46
CA THR A 94 9.19 40.53 49.23
C THR A 94 8.10 40.30 48.18
N ARG A 95 7.75 41.39 47.49
CA ARG A 95 6.88 41.40 46.31
C ARG A 95 7.58 40.65 45.18
N THR A 96 7.61 39.32 45.32
CA THR A 96 7.99 38.39 44.27
C THR A 96 7.09 38.67 43.08
N ALA A 97 7.65 39.33 42.06
CA ALA A 97 6.94 39.65 40.84
C ALA A 97 6.54 38.32 40.19
N VAL A 98 5.28 37.91 40.39
CA VAL A 98 4.76 36.64 39.89
C VAL A 98 4.82 36.68 38.37
N ARG A 99 5.90 36.11 37.83
CA ARG A 99 6.24 36.14 36.40
C ARG A 99 5.21 35.31 35.63
N ARG A 100 4.06 35.91 35.36
CA ARG A 100 2.96 35.32 34.57
C ARG A 100 3.56 34.70 33.32
N ARG A 101 3.46 33.38 33.22
CA ARG A 101 4.00 32.61 32.10
C ARG A 101 3.11 32.85 30.87
N THR A 102 3.34 33.97 30.19
CA THR A 102 2.63 34.33 28.96
C THR A 102 3.02 33.36 27.85
N ILE A 103 2.26 32.26 27.72
CA ILE A 103 2.41 31.28 26.64
C ILE A 103 1.96 31.96 25.34
N ARG A 104 2.90 32.54 24.60
CA ARG A 104 2.65 33.05 23.24
C ARG A 104 2.52 31.86 22.29
N ILE A 105 1.28 31.51 21.93
CA ILE A 105 1.00 30.52 20.88
C ILE A 105 1.22 31.21 19.52
N ALA A 106 2.41 31.07 18.96
CA ALA A 106 2.70 31.47 17.59
C ALA A 106 2.32 30.36 16.61
N LEU A 107 1.60 30.71 15.54
CA LEU A 107 1.32 29.80 14.43
C LEU A 107 2.54 29.73 13.49
N PRO A 108 2.89 28.56 12.91
CA PRO A 108 4.04 28.44 12.01
C PRO A 108 3.89 29.27 10.74
N ASP A 109 5.00 29.81 10.23
CA ASP A 109 4.98 30.57 8.97
C ASP A 109 4.37 29.75 7.82
N GLY A 110 3.50 30.39 7.03
CA GLY A 110 2.77 29.73 5.94
C GLY A 110 1.50 28.98 6.36
N TRP A 111 1.15 28.89 7.65
CA TRP A 111 -0.06 28.18 8.13
C TRP A 111 -1.35 28.59 7.41
N ALA A 112 -1.47 29.87 7.04
CA ALA A 112 -2.65 30.41 6.38
C ALA A 112 -2.78 29.88 4.94
N ARG A 113 -1.67 29.64 4.22
CA ARG A 113 -1.71 29.12 2.84
C ARG A 113 -2.07 27.63 2.80
N SER A 114 -1.55 26.83 3.73
CA SER A 114 -1.92 25.41 3.86
C SER A 114 -3.33 25.24 4.44
N GLY A 115 -3.72 26.09 5.38
CA GLY A 115 -5.12 26.20 5.85
C GLY A 115 -6.07 26.47 4.69
N LEU A 116 -5.79 27.51 3.89
CA LEU A 116 -6.55 27.83 2.68
C LEU A 116 -6.56 26.67 1.67
N ALA A 117 -5.44 25.96 1.46
CA ALA A 117 -5.39 24.79 0.58
C ALA A 117 -6.38 23.69 0.99
N GLY A 118 -6.56 23.46 2.29
CA GLY A 118 -7.57 22.54 2.81
C GLY A 118 -9.02 22.99 2.50
N ILE A 119 -9.31 24.28 2.65
CA ILE A 119 -10.61 24.88 2.31
C ILE A 119 -10.88 24.77 0.81
N GLU A 120 -9.93 25.21 -0.02
CA GLU A 120 -9.96 25.15 -1.48
C GLU A 120 -10.26 23.72 -1.97
N ALA A 121 -9.52 22.71 -1.48
CA ALA A 121 -9.71 21.32 -1.88
C ALA A 121 -11.07 20.73 -1.46
N ALA A 122 -11.57 21.07 -0.27
CA ALA A 122 -12.90 20.63 0.19
C ALA A 122 -14.03 21.27 -0.63
N LEU A 123 -13.92 22.57 -0.95
CA LEU A 123 -14.88 23.27 -1.81
C LEU A 123 -14.87 22.75 -3.24
N ILE A 124 -13.70 22.45 -3.82
CA ILE A 124 -13.58 21.85 -5.16
C ILE A 124 -14.28 20.48 -5.21
N GLY A 125 -14.07 19.62 -4.20
CA GLY A 125 -14.69 18.30 -4.13
C GLY A 125 -16.22 18.35 -4.03
N TRP A 126 -16.73 19.20 -3.13
CA TRP A 126 -18.16 19.44 -2.96
C TRP A 126 -18.80 20.05 -4.22
N ALA A 127 -18.18 21.08 -4.80
CA ALA A 127 -18.69 21.74 -6.01
C ALA A 127 -18.70 20.79 -7.21
N PHE A 128 -17.73 19.89 -7.34
CA PHE A 128 -17.73 18.84 -8.36
C PHE A 128 -18.93 17.90 -8.23
N MET A 129 -19.25 17.42 -7.02
CA MET A 129 -20.44 16.58 -6.79
C MET A 129 -21.75 17.32 -7.05
N MET A 130 -21.84 18.59 -6.67
CA MET A 130 -22.99 19.45 -6.98
C MET A 130 -23.17 19.63 -8.49
N VAL A 131 -22.12 19.99 -9.22
CA VAL A 131 -22.18 20.17 -10.68
C VAL A 131 -22.56 18.86 -11.38
N VAL A 132 -21.96 17.72 -11.03
CA VAL A 132 -22.30 16.42 -11.61
C VAL A 132 -23.78 16.08 -11.38
N THR A 133 -24.30 16.27 -10.17
CA THR A 133 -25.68 15.90 -9.83
C THR A 133 -26.71 16.84 -10.45
N LEU A 134 -26.47 18.16 -10.39
CA LEU A 134 -27.39 19.17 -10.94
C LEU A 134 -27.40 19.18 -12.48
N VAL A 135 -26.27 18.90 -13.13
CA VAL A 135 -26.21 18.70 -14.59
C VAL A 135 -26.87 17.38 -14.99
N GLY A 136 -26.68 16.30 -14.20
CA GLY A 136 -27.41 15.04 -14.38
C GLY A 136 -28.93 15.24 -14.29
N TYR A 137 -29.40 15.93 -13.26
CA TYR A 137 -30.81 16.30 -13.11
C TYR A 137 -31.31 17.16 -14.27
N TRP A 138 -30.55 18.16 -14.75
CA TRP A 138 -30.94 18.92 -15.95
C TRP A 138 -31.22 18.00 -17.15
N PHE A 139 -30.32 17.05 -17.44
CA PHE A 139 -30.49 16.17 -18.60
C PHE A 139 -31.67 15.20 -18.47
N VAL A 140 -32.08 14.81 -17.25
CA VAL A 140 -33.13 13.81 -17.02
C VAL A 140 -34.46 14.41 -16.53
N SER A 141 -34.51 15.68 -16.13
CA SER A 141 -35.73 16.32 -15.58
C SER A 141 -36.91 16.43 -16.56
N GLN A 142 -36.68 16.25 -17.87
CA GLN A 142 -37.74 16.11 -18.88
C GLN A 142 -38.43 14.73 -18.87
N ASN A 143 -37.91 13.78 -18.09
CA ASN A 143 -38.48 12.44 -17.94
C ASN A 143 -39.74 12.50 -17.03
N PRO A 144 -40.93 12.06 -17.50
CA PRO A 144 -42.15 12.05 -16.68
C PRO A 144 -42.02 11.33 -15.33
N TRP A 145 -41.11 10.34 -15.23
CA TRP A 145 -40.85 9.61 -13.98
C TRP A 145 -40.13 10.46 -12.90
N LEU A 146 -39.59 11.63 -13.25
CA LEU A 146 -39.01 12.61 -12.32
C LEU A 146 -39.88 13.85 -12.12
N ALA A 147 -41.14 13.85 -12.58
CA ALA A 147 -42.02 15.03 -12.51
C ALA A 147 -42.34 15.51 -11.08
N SER A 148 -42.11 14.68 -10.05
CA SER A 148 -42.21 15.04 -8.63
C SER A 148 -40.87 15.42 -7.99
N THR A 149 -39.74 15.24 -8.69
CA THR A 149 -38.39 15.52 -8.16
C THR A 149 -38.03 16.97 -8.37
N SER A 150 -37.71 17.68 -7.29
CA SER A 150 -37.33 19.09 -7.30
C SER A 150 -35.83 19.30 -7.53
N TRP A 151 -35.43 20.56 -7.74
CA TRP A 151 -34.03 20.96 -7.79
C TRP A 151 -33.34 20.86 -6.42
N ASP A 152 -34.10 20.98 -5.33
CA ASP A 152 -33.60 20.78 -3.97
C ASP A 152 -33.33 19.29 -3.66
N ASP A 153 -34.13 18.37 -4.21
CA ASP A 153 -33.83 16.94 -4.13
C ASP A 153 -32.54 16.60 -4.88
N ALA A 154 -32.34 17.19 -6.06
CA ALA A 154 -31.08 17.04 -6.81
C ALA A 154 -29.88 17.64 -6.05
N ARG A 155 -30.07 18.76 -5.33
CA ARG A 155 -29.07 19.32 -4.41
C ARG A 155 -28.79 18.38 -3.24
N ALA A 156 -29.82 17.79 -2.65
CA ALA A 156 -29.72 16.84 -1.54
C ALA A 156 -28.90 15.61 -1.93
N VAL A 157 -29.20 14.99 -3.08
CA VAL A 157 -28.42 13.87 -3.63
C VAL A 157 -26.96 14.27 -3.88
N GLY A 158 -26.69 15.48 -4.37
CA GLY A 158 -25.33 15.99 -4.54
C GLY A 158 -24.56 16.11 -3.22
N GLY A 159 -25.24 16.50 -2.14
CA GLY A 159 -24.69 16.54 -0.79
C GLY A 159 -24.47 15.14 -0.20
N ASP A 160 -25.43 14.23 -0.39
CA ASP A 160 -25.32 12.84 0.08
C ASP A 160 -24.14 12.11 -0.63
N LEU A 161 -23.94 12.33 -1.93
CA LEU A 161 -22.80 11.82 -2.71
C LEU A 161 -21.45 12.42 -2.27
N TRP A 162 -21.42 13.72 -1.94
CA TRP A 162 -20.23 14.34 -1.34
C TRP A 162 -19.87 13.66 -0.01
N ALA A 163 -20.84 13.41 0.87
CA ALA A 163 -20.58 12.72 2.12
C ALA A 163 -20.23 11.23 1.96
N ALA A 164 -20.80 10.54 0.96
CA ALA A 164 -20.42 9.17 0.61
C ALA A 164 -18.95 9.08 0.11
N THR A 165 -18.47 10.12 -0.56
CA THR A 165 -17.03 10.29 -0.91
C THR A 165 -16.14 10.37 0.34
N LEU A 166 -16.67 10.91 1.45
CA LEU A 166 -16.03 10.97 2.76
C LEU A 166 -16.30 9.72 3.63
N GLY A 167 -16.98 8.70 3.10
CA GLY A 167 -17.27 7.44 3.78
C GLY A 167 -18.52 7.43 4.65
N ALA A 168 -19.38 8.45 4.59
CA ALA A 168 -20.69 8.39 5.24
C ALA A 168 -21.63 7.44 4.47
N PRO A 169 -22.31 6.49 5.13
CA PRO A 169 -23.41 5.76 4.51
C PRO A 169 -24.63 6.67 4.35
N ILE A 170 -25.35 6.46 3.26
CA ILE A 170 -26.63 7.09 2.92
C ILE A 170 -27.75 6.16 3.43
N THR A 171 -28.61 6.67 4.30
CA THR A 171 -29.72 5.91 4.88
C THR A 171 -30.94 6.01 3.96
N VAL A 172 -31.30 4.90 3.31
CA VAL A 172 -32.48 4.81 2.43
C VAL A 172 -33.48 3.81 3.03
N GLY A 173 -34.65 4.32 3.41
CA GLY A 173 -35.67 3.54 4.11
C GLY A 173 -35.17 3.03 5.47
N GLN A 174 -34.99 1.71 5.58
CA GLN A 174 -34.43 1.04 6.77
C GLN A 174 -33.00 0.50 6.55
N SER A 175 -32.32 0.89 5.47
CA SER A 175 -30.99 0.35 5.11
C SER A 175 -29.95 1.43 4.88
N ASP A 176 -28.77 1.26 5.51
CA ASP A 176 -27.58 2.08 5.27
C ASP A 176 -26.81 1.56 4.03
N ILE A 177 -26.73 2.39 2.99
CA ILE A 177 -25.98 2.14 1.75
C ILE A 177 -24.62 2.84 1.86
N LEU A 178 -23.53 2.10 1.68
CA LEU A 178 -22.16 2.61 1.67
C LEU A 178 -21.48 2.27 0.35
N ALA A 179 -21.28 3.28 -0.51
CA ALA A 179 -20.55 3.16 -1.77
C ALA A 179 -19.57 4.33 -1.92
N ILE A 180 -18.29 4.09 -1.63
CA ILE A 180 -17.26 5.14 -1.67
C ILE A 180 -16.70 5.24 -3.10
N PRO A 181 -16.86 6.38 -3.82
CA PRO A 181 -16.19 6.62 -5.10
C PRO A 181 -14.68 6.83 -4.88
N THR A 182 -13.95 5.72 -4.79
CA THR A 182 -12.53 5.68 -4.40
C THR A 182 -11.61 6.49 -5.31
N LEU A 183 -11.94 6.68 -6.60
CA LEU A 183 -11.18 7.56 -7.48
C LEU A 183 -11.29 9.02 -7.07
N LEU A 184 -12.45 9.48 -6.60
CA LEU A 184 -12.65 10.86 -6.17
C LEU A 184 -11.89 11.13 -4.87
N GLY A 185 -11.89 10.19 -3.92
CA GLY A 185 -11.04 10.25 -2.73
C GLY A 185 -9.54 10.36 -3.07
N ALA A 186 -9.07 9.55 -4.04
CA ALA A 186 -7.69 9.63 -4.54
C ALA A 186 -7.39 10.96 -5.26
N LEU A 187 -8.34 11.46 -6.05
CA LEU A 187 -8.23 12.75 -6.73
C LEU A 187 -8.16 13.92 -5.75
N LEU A 188 -8.92 13.89 -4.65
CA LEU A 188 -8.86 14.90 -3.59
C LEU A 188 -7.50 14.93 -2.88
N ILE A 189 -6.90 13.76 -2.62
CA ILE A 189 -5.52 13.66 -2.11
C ILE A 189 -4.52 14.32 -3.08
N ILE A 190 -4.69 14.10 -4.40
CA ILE A 190 -3.83 14.70 -5.43
C ILE A 190 -4.05 16.21 -5.55
N ILE A 191 -5.31 16.68 -5.59
CA ILE A 191 -5.67 18.11 -5.65
C ILE A 191 -5.07 18.84 -4.44
N LEU A 192 -5.34 18.37 -3.22
CA LEU A 192 -4.79 18.98 -2.01
C LEU A 192 -3.25 18.93 -2.00
N ARG A 193 -2.64 17.83 -2.46
CA ARG A 193 -1.18 17.75 -2.59
C ARG A 193 -0.63 18.77 -3.60
N VAL A 194 -1.34 19.10 -4.67
CA VAL A 194 -0.95 20.16 -5.64
C VAL A 194 -1.14 21.54 -5.02
N LEU A 195 -2.25 21.81 -4.34
CA LEU A 195 -2.51 23.09 -3.66
C LEU A 195 -1.52 23.36 -2.50
N LEU A 196 -0.95 22.31 -1.90
CA LEU A 196 0.13 22.41 -0.91
C LEU A 196 1.53 22.60 -1.52
N LEU A 197 1.71 22.42 -2.84
CA LEU A 197 3.01 22.52 -3.51
C LEU A 197 3.67 23.92 -3.42
N PRO A 198 2.95 25.06 -3.50
CA PRO A 198 3.54 26.39 -3.28
C PRO A 198 4.05 26.59 -1.85
N GLY A 199 3.52 25.84 -0.87
CA GLY A 199 3.93 25.92 0.53
C GLY A 199 5.11 25.02 0.90
N ARG A 200 5.78 24.38 -0.06
CA ARG A 200 6.85 23.38 0.15
C ARG A 200 8.07 23.89 0.91
N ASP A 201 8.28 25.20 0.91
CA ASP A 201 9.43 25.87 1.52
C ASP A 201 9.14 26.38 2.94
N PHE A 202 7.87 26.28 3.40
CA PHE A 202 7.47 26.54 4.78
C PHE A 202 7.74 25.33 5.70
N PRO A 203 7.82 25.53 7.04
CA PRO A 203 8.00 24.44 7.99
C PRO A 203 6.93 23.34 7.87
N ALA A 204 7.34 22.08 8.08
CA ALA A 204 6.42 20.93 8.05
C ALA A 204 5.23 21.07 9.03
N ALA A 205 5.37 21.87 10.10
CA ALA A 205 4.29 22.21 11.01
C ALA A 205 3.12 22.95 10.34
N ALA A 206 3.40 23.83 9.37
CA ALA A 206 2.38 24.58 8.63
C ALA A 206 1.54 23.65 7.74
N GLN A 207 2.17 22.67 7.09
CA GLN A 207 1.52 21.73 6.17
C GLN A 207 0.34 20.96 6.80
N TRP A 208 0.41 20.67 8.10
CA TRP A 208 -0.66 19.99 8.84
C TRP A 208 -1.93 20.82 9.03
N MET A 209 -1.89 22.14 8.87
CA MET A 209 -3.07 23.00 9.04
C MET A 209 -4.13 22.80 7.96
N ALA A 210 -3.78 22.14 6.85
CA ALA A 210 -4.74 21.66 5.86
C ALA A 210 -5.70 20.58 6.41
N VAL A 211 -5.31 19.84 7.44
CA VAL A 211 -6.13 18.75 8.02
C VAL A 211 -7.38 19.27 8.73
N PRO A 212 -7.28 20.15 9.75
CA PRO A 212 -8.47 20.68 10.41
C PRO A 212 -9.31 21.57 9.48
N THR A 213 -8.70 22.35 8.58
CA THR A 213 -9.48 23.23 7.67
C THR A 213 -10.24 22.44 6.63
N PHE A 214 -9.63 21.45 5.96
CA PHE A 214 -10.36 20.54 5.07
C PHE A 214 -11.47 19.82 5.81
N ALA A 215 -11.19 19.26 7.00
CA ALA A 215 -12.18 18.50 7.75
C ALA A 215 -13.40 19.36 8.16
N VAL A 216 -13.17 20.56 8.70
CA VAL A 216 -14.25 21.49 9.07
C VAL A 216 -15.03 21.94 7.83
N THR A 217 -14.38 22.35 6.74
CA THR A 217 -15.07 22.75 5.51
C THR A 217 -15.87 21.60 4.91
N ALA A 218 -15.32 20.39 4.86
CA ALA A 218 -15.98 19.20 4.30
C ALA A 218 -17.23 18.78 5.11
N LEU A 219 -17.18 18.89 6.44
CA LEU A 219 -18.32 18.61 7.32
C LEU A 219 -19.39 19.71 7.25
N ILE A 220 -18.99 20.98 7.13
CA ILE A 220 -19.93 22.09 6.91
C ILE A 220 -20.64 21.95 5.55
N THR A 221 -19.91 21.67 4.46
CA THR A 221 -20.54 21.52 3.15
C THR A 221 -21.44 20.29 3.06
N ALA A 222 -21.06 19.17 3.69
CA ALA A 222 -21.96 18.03 3.87
C ALA A 222 -23.21 18.42 4.67
N GLY A 223 -23.07 18.91 5.90
CA GLY A 223 -24.21 19.28 6.75
C GLY A 223 -25.13 20.37 6.19
N ALA A 224 -24.63 21.24 5.32
CA ALA A 224 -25.42 22.27 4.64
C ALA A 224 -26.10 21.80 3.34
N SER A 225 -25.85 20.57 2.86
CA SER A 225 -26.37 20.11 1.57
C SER A 225 -26.84 18.66 1.47
N SER A 226 -26.45 17.77 2.37
CA SER A 226 -26.95 16.40 2.46
C SER A 226 -28.31 16.33 3.18
N ALA A 227 -29.11 15.29 2.90
CA ALA A 227 -30.40 15.07 3.56
C ALA A 227 -30.53 13.68 4.20
N HIS A 228 -29.84 12.67 3.67
CA HIS A 228 -30.04 11.25 4.02
C HIS A 228 -28.84 10.64 4.77
N ILE A 229 -28.07 11.46 5.49
CA ILE A 229 -26.85 11.04 6.19
C ILE A 229 -26.84 11.46 7.66
N ASN A 230 -26.02 10.78 8.45
CA ASN A 230 -25.46 11.37 9.66
C ASN A 230 -24.08 11.96 9.34
N VAL A 231 -23.96 13.30 9.35
CA VAL A 231 -22.75 14.05 8.97
C VAL A 231 -21.51 13.60 9.75
N TRP A 232 -21.66 13.18 11.01
CA TRP A 232 -20.52 12.69 11.83
C TRP A 232 -19.91 11.40 11.28
N ARG A 233 -20.63 10.62 10.47
CA ARG A 233 -20.09 9.44 9.78
C ARG A 233 -19.15 9.81 8.62
N ALA A 234 -19.12 11.06 8.17
CA ALA A 234 -18.15 11.57 7.18
C ALA A 234 -16.79 11.95 7.80
N LEU A 235 -16.71 12.09 9.14
CA LEU A 235 -15.50 12.49 9.86
C LEU A 235 -14.25 11.63 9.54
N PRO A 236 -14.34 10.30 9.37
CA PRO A 236 -13.16 9.48 9.02
C PRO A 236 -12.54 9.87 7.68
N GLY A 237 -13.32 10.00 6.59
CA GLY A 237 -12.78 10.43 5.30
C GLY A 237 -12.34 11.89 5.31
N ALA A 238 -13.09 12.75 5.99
CA ALA A 238 -12.76 14.17 6.19
C ALA A 238 -11.41 14.39 6.90
N LEU A 239 -10.97 13.44 7.74
CA LEU A 239 -9.63 13.46 8.35
C LEU A 239 -8.58 12.69 7.53
N VAL A 240 -8.91 11.51 7.00
CA VAL A 240 -7.94 10.63 6.31
C VAL A 240 -7.46 11.22 4.98
N ILE A 241 -8.34 11.82 4.18
CA ILE A 241 -7.98 12.44 2.89
C ILE A 241 -6.90 13.53 3.06
N PRO A 242 -7.08 14.57 3.91
CA PRO A 242 -6.05 15.58 4.09
C PRO A 242 -4.85 15.08 4.89
N LEU A 243 -5.00 14.10 5.79
CA LEU A 243 -3.86 13.46 6.46
C LEU A 243 -2.91 12.80 5.44
N LEU A 244 -3.46 12.10 4.43
CA LEU A 244 -2.68 11.48 3.35
C LEU A 244 -2.04 12.53 2.43
N ALA A 245 -2.72 13.63 2.14
CA ALA A 245 -2.14 14.74 1.36
C ALA A 245 -1.01 15.46 2.11
N ALA A 246 -1.21 15.77 3.40
CA ALA A 246 -0.24 16.45 4.24
C ALA A 246 0.99 15.58 4.55
N THR A 247 0.80 14.28 4.86
CA THR A 247 1.92 13.33 5.01
C THR A 247 2.73 13.22 3.72
N TRP A 248 2.08 13.16 2.55
CA TRP A 248 2.79 13.18 1.27
C TRP A 248 3.54 14.50 1.03
N ALA A 249 2.96 15.66 1.37
CA ALA A 249 3.65 16.94 1.29
C ALA A 249 4.92 16.96 2.16
N VAL A 250 4.81 16.61 3.46
CA VAL A 250 5.94 16.56 4.41
C VAL A 250 7.00 15.53 4.00
N VAL A 251 6.61 14.32 3.60
CA VAL A 251 7.55 13.27 3.16
C VAL A 251 8.24 13.62 1.82
N ALA A 252 7.61 14.43 0.97
CA ALA A 252 8.26 15.01 -0.22
C ALA A 252 9.26 16.12 0.15
N ALA A 253 8.88 17.00 1.09
CA ALA A 253 9.71 18.10 1.59
C ALA A 253 10.90 17.65 2.46
N ARG A 254 11.04 16.36 2.78
CA ARG A 254 12.13 15.79 3.61
C ARG A 254 13.56 16.23 3.27
N HIS A 255 13.81 16.74 2.07
CA HIS A 255 15.13 17.16 1.59
C HIS A 255 15.51 18.57 2.09
N THR A 256 14.55 19.44 2.38
CA THR A 256 14.75 20.73 3.07
C THR A 256 14.65 20.59 4.60
N TRP A 257 14.55 19.36 5.13
CA TRP A 257 14.26 19.11 6.53
C TRP A 257 15.53 19.09 7.41
N THR A 258 15.95 20.28 7.83
CA THR A 258 16.93 20.51 8.89
C THR A 258 16.35 20.17 10.27
N TRP A 259 16.37 18.89 10.63
CA TRP A 259 16.20 18.46 12.03
C TRP A 259 17.41 18.91 12.87
N PRO A 260 17.25 19.74 13.92
CA PRO A 260 18.38 20.16 14.76
C PRO A 260 18.88 19.09 15.75
N THR A 261 18.23 17.93 15.81
CA THR A 261 18.33 16.99 16.96
C THR A 261 18.58 15.52 16.57
N ILE A 262 18.83 15.21 15.30
CA ILE A 262 19.16 13.84 14.86
C ILE A 262 20.65 13.80 14.50
N SER A 263 21.45 13.14 15.35
CA SER A 263 22.87 12.90 15.10
C SER A 263 23.12 12.14 13.80
N SER A 264 24.30 12.34 13.20
CA SER A 264 24.76 11.63 12.00
C SER A 264 24.60 10.11 12.13
N GLU A 265 25.03 9.55 13.27
CA GLU A 265 24.90 8.13 13.61
C GLU A 265 23.46 7.62 13.57
N ARG A 266 22.50 8.39 14.12
CA ARG A 266 21.07 8.06 14.06
C ARG A 266 20.52 8.18 12.64
N ARG A 267 21.10 9.03 11.80
CA ARG A 267 20.75 9.14 10.38
C ARG A 267 21.20 7.91 9.60
N GLU A 268 22.40 7.40 9.88
CA GLU A 268 22.92 6.16 9.29
C GLU A 268 22.17 4.91 9.78
N SER A 269 21.85 4.84 11.07
CA SER A 269 21.10 3.70 11.63
C SER A 269 19.64 3.62 11.14
N LEU A 270 19.11 4.67 10.49
CA LEU A 270 17.79 4.67 9.82
C LEU A 270 17.84 4.31 8.32
N THR A 271 19.02 4.06 7.73
CA THR A 271 19.16 3.81 6.28
C THR A 271 18.36 2.61 5.75
N TRP A 272 18.21 1.54 6.55
CA TRP A 272 17.40 0.36 6.21
C TRP A 272 15.91 0.69 6.18
N LEU A 273 15.40 1.53 7.12
CA LEU A 273 14.01 1.96 7.16
C LEU A 273 13.65 2.79 5.91
N TRP A 274 14.51 3.75 5.53
CA TRP A 274 14.32 4.55 4.32
C TRP A 274 14.45 3.73 3.02
N SER A 275 15.31 2.71 3.02
CA SER A 275 15.42 1.75 1.90
C SER A 275 14.17 0.89 1.80
N GLY A 276 13.64 0.41 2.93
CA GLY A 276 12.39 -0.35 3.00
C GLY A 276 11.16 0.45 2.57
N LEU A 277 11.05 1.72 2.98
CA LEU A 277 10.01 2.63 2.50
C LEU A 277 10.11 2.88 0.98
N ARG A 278 11.33 2.92 0.41
CA ARG A 278 11.51 3.01 -1.05
C ARG A 278 11.08 1.71 -1.75
N LEU A 279 11.50 0.56 -1.23
CA LEU A 279 11.13 -0.77 -1.74
C LEU A 279 9.62 -1.00 -1.68
N GLY A 280 8.97 -0.72 -0.54
CA GLY A 280 7.53 -0.85 -0.36
C GLY A 280 6.72 0.08 -1.27
N ARG A 281 7.19 1.30 -1.53
CA ARG A 281 6.58 2.19 -2.53
C ARG A 281 6.64 1.61 -3.95
N VAL A 282 7.74 0.94 -4.32
CA VAL A 282 7.85 0.27 -5.64
C VAL A 282 6.99 -0.99 -5.69
N ALA A 283 6.96 -1.78 -4.61
CA ALA A 283 6.10 -2.96 -4.49
C ALA A 283 4.61 -2.60 -4.65
N VAL A 284 4.13 -1.60 -3.91
CA VAL A 284 2.76 -1.07 -4.06
C VAL A 284 2.52 -0.58 -5.48
N ALA A 285 3.41 0.23 -6.05
CA ALA A 285 3.23 0.78 -7.40
C ALA A 285 3.14 -0.31 -8.47
N LEU A 286 3.99 -1.35 -8.40
CA LEU A 286 3.95 -2.49 -9.33
C LEU A 286 2.65 -3.29 -9.17
N THR A 287 2.22 -3.58 -7.94
CA THR A 287 0.99 -4.34 -7.68
C THR A 287 -0.27 -3.58 -8.11
N VAL A 288 -0.31 -2.26 -7.87
CA VAL A 288 -1.40 -1.37 -8.34
C VAL A 288 -1.42 -1.29 -9.87
N LEU A 289 -0.26 -1.15 -10.52
CA LEU A 289 -0.15 -1.14 -11.99
C LEU A 289 -0.58 -2.48 -12.61
N PHE A 290 -0.18 -3.60 -12.00
CA PHE A 290 -0.57 -4.93 -12.46
C PHE A 290 -2.09 -5.15 -12.35
N SER A 291 -2.68 -4.72 -11.24
CA SER A 291 -4.13 -4.69 -11.02
C SER A 291 -4.87 -3.81 -12.03
N LEU A 292 -4.33 -2.63 -12.36
CA LEU A 292 -4.88 -1.75 -13.41
C LEU A 292 -4.90 -2.44 -14.78
N ILE A 293 -3.77 -3.06 -15.19
CA ILE A 293 -3.65 -3.78 -16.46
C ILE A 293 -4.68 -4.91 -16.54
N MET A 294 -4.80 -5.72 -15.50
CA MET A 294 -5.74 -6.85 -15.50
C MET A 294 -7.21 -6.40 -15.44
N SER A 295 -7.51 -5.27 -14.79
CA SER A 295 -8.84 -4.65 -14.83
C SER A 295 -9.19 -4.19 -16.25
N ALA A 296 -8.25 -3.53 -16.93
CA ALA A 296 -8.43 -3.10 -18.33
C ALA A 296 -8.63 -4.31 -19.27
N VAL A 297 -7.85 -5.38 -19.12
CA VAL A 297 -8.04 -6.64 -19.88
C VAL A 297 -9.43 -7.23 -19.61
N SER A 298 -9.86 -7.29 -18.35
CA SER A 298 -11.19 -7.81 -17.96
C SER A 298 -12.33 -7.03 -18.61
N ILE A 299 -12.21 -5.71 -18.70
CA ILE A 299 -13.18 -4.82 -19.36
C ILE A 299 -13.16 -5.04 -20.88
N LEU A 300 -11.98 -5.04 -21.51
CA LEU A 300 -11.80 -5.18 -22.96
C LEU A 300 -12.33 -6.53 -23.48
N VAL A 301 -12.12 -7.62 -22.75
CA VAL A 301 -12.65 -8.96 -23.09
C VAL A 301 -14.18 -9.04 -22.90
N SER A 302 -14.79 -8.08 -22.21
CA SER A 302 -16.19 -8.11 -21.80
C SER A 302 -17.09 -7.09 -22.48
N LEU A 303 -16.56 -6.28 -23.40
CA LEU A 303 -17.26 -5.15 -24.04
C LEU A 303 -18.63 -5.53 -24.62
N GLN A 304 -18.77 -6.69 -25.27
CA GLN A 304 -20.04 -7.17 -25.83
C GLN A 304 -21.11 -7.46 -24.76
N ARG A 305 -20.70 -7.90 -23.56
CA ARG A 305 -21.64 -8.08 -22.43
C ARG A 305 -21.96 -6.74 -21.77
N ILE A 306 -20.99 -5.82 -21.73
CA ILE A 306 -21.18 -4.45 -21.21
C ILE A 306 -22.16 -3.67 -22.11
N SER A 307 -22.09 -3.79 -23.44
CA SER A 307 -23.07 -3.16 -24.35
C SER A 307 -24.46 -3.79 -24.20
N GLY A 308 -24.55 -5.12 -24.11
CA GLY A 308 -25.83 -5.81 -23.87
C GLY A 308 -26.56 -5.35 -22.60
N ILE A 309 -25.85 -5.00 -21.51
CA ILE A 309 -26.51 -4.42 -20.33
C ILE A 309 -26.97 -2.96 -20.57
N HIS A 310 -26.24 -2.15 -21.36
CA HIS A 310 -26.73 -0.81 -21.74
C HIS A 310 -27.99 -0.89 -22.62
N GLU A 311 -28.06 -1.86 -23.53
CA GLU A 311 -29.23 -2.15 -24.36
C GLU A 311 -30.44 -2.57 -23.50
N LEU A 312 -30.24 -3.48 -22.53
CA LEU A 312 -31.27 -3.90 -21.57
C LEU A 312 -31.76 -2.75 -20.65
N LEU A 313 -30.94 -1.73 -20.43
CA LEU A 313 -31.30 -0.54 -19.65
C LEU A 313 -32.02 0.52 -20.52
N PHE A 314 -32.18 0.28 -21.83
CA PHE A 314 -32.69 1.24 -22.82
C PHE A 314 -31.93 2.59 -22.80
N ALA A 315 -30.65 2.57 -22.40
CA ALA A 315 -29.86 3.78 -22.17
C ALA A 315 -29.58 4.51 -23.48
N SER A 316 -29.88 5.81 -23.54
CA SER A 316 -29.45 6.64 -24.67
C SER A 316 -27.93 6.81 -24.64
N THR A 317 -27.36 7.37 -25.71
CA THR A 317 -25.93 7.71 -25.78
C THR A 317 -25.51 8.66 -24.65
N LYS A 318 -26.42 9.55 -24.18
CA LYS A 318 -26.16 10.47 -23.06
C LYS A 318 -26.08 9.73 -21.73
N ASP A 319 -27.06 8.86 -21.49
CA ASP A 319 -27.18 8.09 -20.25
C ASP A 319 -26.00 7.12 -20.14
N THR A 320 -25.63 6.48 -21.25
CA THR A 320 -24.43 5.65 -21.39
C THR A 320 -23.16 6.41 -20.98
N VAL A 321 -22.98 7.67 -21.43
CA VAL A 321 -21.81 8.49 -21.02
C VAL A 321 -21.84 8.79 -19.52
N ILE A 322 -23.00 9.19 -18.97
CA ILE A 322 -23.15 9.48 -17.53
C ILE A 322 -22.87 8.23 -16.68
N ILE A 323 -23.43 7.08 -17.05
CA ILE A 323 -23.23 5.78 -16.38
C ILE A 323 -21.75 5.39 -16.38
N ASN A 324 -21.06 5.53 -17.52
CA ASN A 324 -19.63 5.22 -17.60
C ASN A 324 -18.76 6.19 -16.77
N ILE A 325 -19.11 7.48 -16.69
CA ILE A 325 -18.44 8.45 -15.80
C ILE A 325 -18.62 8.05 -14.33
N VAL A 326 -19.84 7.72 -13.90
CA VAL A 326 -20.12 7.26 -12.53
C VAL A 326 -19.36 5.97 -12.22
N GLN A 327 -19.35 4.99 -13.12
CA GLN A 327 -18.61 3.73 -12.94
C GLN A 327 -17.09 3.95 -12.90
N ALA A 328 -16.56 4.91 -13.66
CA ALA A 328 -15.14 5.27 -13.62
C ALA A 328 -14.71 5.84 -12.26
N LEU A 329 -15.61 6.49 -11.50
CA LEU A 329 -15.30 6.93 -10.12
C LEU A 329 -15.02 5.78 -9.14
N PHE A 330 -15.41 4.55 -9.50
CA PHE A 330 -15.12 3.31 -8.76
C PHE A 330 -13.96 2.50 -9.37
N ALA A 331 -13.19 3.05 -10.32
CA ALA A 331 -12.08 2.33 -10.96
C ALA A 331 -11.05 1.75 -9.97
N PRO A 332 -10.62 2.43 -8.89
CA PRO A 332 -9.73 1.83 -7.89
C PRO A 332 -10.41 0.70 -7.10
N SER A 333 -11.74 0.71 -6.94
CA SER A 333 -12.48 -0.39 -6.32
C SER A 333 -12.58 -1.61 -7.24
N ILE A 334 -12.79 -1.39 -8.54
CA ILE A 334 -12.75 -2.45 -9.57
C ILE A 334 -11.36 -3.09 -9.61
N MET A 335 -10.30 -2.27 -9.56
CA MET A 335 -8.91 -2.70 -9.45
C MET A 335 -8.64 -3.52 -8.19
N ALA A 336 -9.16 -3.11 -7.02
CA ALA A 336 -9.03 -3.87 -5.78
C ALA A 336 -9.73 -5.25 -5.87
N CYS A 337 -10.89 -5.33 -6.51
CA CYS A 337 -11.57 -6.60 -6.81
C CYS A 337 -10.75 -7.49 -7.77
N ALA A 338 -10.20 -6.91 -8.84
CA ALA A 338 -9.32 -7.64 -9.76
C ALA A 338 -8.07 -8.18 -9.04
N LEU A 339 -7.42 -7.38 -8.20
CA LEU A 339 -6.26 -7.82 -7.40
C LEU A 339 -6.62 -8.99 -6.46
N ALA A 340 -7.77 -8.90 -5.78
CA ALA A 340 -8.26 -9.95 -4.90
C ALA A 340 -8.59 -11.25 -5.66
N TRP A 341 -9.08 -11.17 -6.90
CA TRP A 341 -9.33 -12.32 -7.76
C TRP A 341 -8.04 -12.98 -8.25
N ILE A 342 -7.08 -12.20 -8.75
CA ILE A 342 -5.77 -12.67 -9.24
C ILE A 342 -4.99 -13.40 -8.13
N ALA A 343 -4.98 -12.83 -6.93
CA ALA A 343 -4.31 -13.39 -5.76
C ALA A 343 -4.98 -14.67 -5.22
N GLY A 344 -6.12 -15.11 -5.79
CA GLY A 344 -6.83 -16.32 -5.37
C GLY A 344 -8.12 -16.08 -4.59
N PRO A 345 -8.12 -15.43 -3.40
CA PRO A 345 -9.28 -15.36 -2.49
C PRO A 345 -10.59 -14.81 -3.07
N GLY A 346 -10.51 -13.88 -4.04
CA GLY A 346 -11.68 -13.33 -4.72
C GLY A 346 -12.40 -12.17 -4.00
N PHE A 347 -13.51 -11.78 -4.59
CA PHE A 347 -14.37 -10.68 -4.16
C PHE A 347 -15.85 -11.07 -4.23
N TYR A 348 -16.68 -10.39 -3.45
CA TYR A 348 -18.13 -10.56 -3.45
C TYR A 348 -18.78 -9.57 -4.42
N VAL A 349 -19.67 -10.06 -5.27
CA VAL A 349 -20.65 -9.24 -6.03
C VAL A 349 -21.96 -9.11 -5.22
N GLY A 350 -22.18 -10.04 -4.30
CA GLY A 350 -23.20 -10.04 -3.26
C GLY A 350 -22.85 -11.11 -2.22
N ALA A 351 -23.60 -11.19 -1.12
CA ALA A 351 -23.32 -12.08 0.02
C ALA A 351 -23.08 -13.55 -0.39
N ASP A 352 -23.93 -14.06 -1.29
CA ASP A 352 -23.89 -15.44 -1.79
C ASP A 352 -23.01 -15.61 -3.07
N ALA A 353 -22.49 -14.50 -3.61
CA ALA A 353 -21.83 -14.44 -4.93
C ALA A 353 -20.34 -14.10 -4.80
N LEU A 354 -19.55 -15.07 -4.34
CA LEU A 354 -18.09 -15.01 -4.26
C LEU A 354 -17.45 -15.42 -5.61
N HIS A 355 -16.84 -14.46 -6.31
CA HIS A 355 -16.05 -14.71 -7.52
C HIS A 355 -14.56 -14.75 -7.16
N SER A 356 -13.89 -15.87 -7.47
CA SER A 356 -12.48 -16.14 -7.17
C SER A 356 -11.82 -16.87 -8.35
N ALA A 357 -10.50 -17.04 -8.36
CA ALA A 357 -9.81 -17.78 -9.43
C ALA A 357 -10.27 -19.25 -9.54
N ALA A 358 -10.86 -19.80 -8.47
CA ALA A 358 -11.32 -21.19 -8.37
C ALA A 358 -12.85 -21.34 -8.22
N ASN A 359 -13.62 -20.26 -8.18
CA ASN A 359 -15.08 -20.29 -8.12
C ASN A 359 -15.71 -19.12 -8.90
N ALA A 360 -16.62 -19.42 -9.81
CA ALA A 360 -17.36 -18.44 -10.59
C ALA A 360 -18.87 -18.79 -10.55
N PRO A 361 -19.60 -18.36 -9.52
CA PRO A 361 -21.02 -18.70 -9.38
C PRO A 361 -21.87 -18.02 -10.45
N VAL A 362 -22.76 -18.78 -11.08
CA VAL A 362 -23.72 -18.27 -12.06
C VAL A 362 -24.92 -17.65 -11.32
N ALA A 363 -24.75 -16.42 -10.86
CA ALA A 363 -25.82 -15.60 -10.30
C ALA A 363 -26.38 -14.63 -11.36
N PRO A 364 -27.67 -14.23 -11.28
CA PRO A 364 -28.20 -13.12 -12.07
C PRO A 364 -27.39 -11.85 -11.80
N ILE A 365 -26.70 -11.33 -12.82
CA ILE A 365 -25.85 -10.15 -12.70
C ILE A 365 -26.76 -8.91 -12.52
N PRO A 366 -26.56 -8.08 -11.48
CA PRO A 366 -27.30 -6.82 -11.34
C PRO A 366 -27.12 -5.93 -12.59
N ALA A 367 -28.12 -5.11 -12.92
CA ALA A 367 -28.16 -4.26 -14.12
C ALA A 367 -27.21 -3.04 -14.04
N ILE A 368 -25.94 -3.28 -13.74
CA ILE A 368 -24.86 -2.31 -13.63
C ILE A 368 -23.80 -2.72 -14.67
N PRO A 369 -23.70 -2.05 -15.83
CA PRO A 369 -22.91 -2.52 -16.98
C PRO A 369 -21.49 -3.03 -16.67
N ILE A 370 -20.71 -2.38 -15.80
CA ILE A 370 -19.35 -2.84 -15.46
C ILE A 370 -19.31 -4.24 -14.80
N LEU A 371 -20.40 -4.70 -14.17
CA LEU A 371 -20.46 -6.05 -13.61
C LEU A 371 -20.48 -7.16 -14.68
N ALA A 372 -20.77 -6.83 -15.94
CA ALA A 372 -20.54 -7.76 -17.05
C ALA A 372 -19.06 -8.13 -17.25
N ALA A 373 -18.13 -7.33 -16.70
CA ALA A 373 -16.69 -7.62 -16.70
C ALA A 373 -16.23 -8.58 -15.60
N VAL A 374 -17.13 -9.03 -14.71
CA VAL A 374 -16.83 -10.05 -13.69
C VAL A 374 -16.53 -11.40 -14.37
N PRO A 375 -15.46 -12.12 -13.97
CA PRO A 375 -15.16 -13.45 -14.50
C PRO A 375 -16.29 -14.47 -14.29
N GLN A 376 -16.78 -15.02 -15.41
CA GLN A 376 -17.79 -16.08 -15.45
C GLN A 376 -17.18 -17.50 -15.48
N THR A 377 -15.85 -17.61 -15.60
CA THR A 377 -15.12 -18.88 -15.56
C THR A 377 -14.09 -18.87 -14.44
N ALA A 378 -13.86 -20.04 -13.84
CA ALA A 378 -12.83 -20.26 -12.83
C ALA A 378 -11.64 -20.99 -13.49
N PRO A 379 -10.60 -20.29 -13.96
CA PRO A 379 -9.46 -20.93 -14.63
C PRO A 379 -8.58 -21.77 -13.68
N GLY A 380 -8.70 -21.57 -12.37
CA GLY A 380 -7.91 -22.23 -11.34
C GLY A 380 -6.82 -21.34 -10.74
N HIS A 381 -6.25 -21.80 -9.62
CA HIS A 381 -5.27 -21.04 -8.82
C HIS A 381 -3.96 -20.67 -9.53
N TRP A 382 -3.70 -21.15 -10.76
CA TRP A 382 -2.49 -20.82 -11.50
C TRP A 382 -2.36 -19.32 -11.86
N VAL A 383 -3.47 -18.57 -11.83
CA VAL A 383 -3.46 -17.10 -12.02
C VAL A 383 -2.54 -16.39 -11.01
N ALA A 384 -2.38 -16.93 -9.79
CA ALA A 384 -1.48 -16.42 -8.77
C ALA A 384 -0.01 -16.37 -9.22
N TRP A 385 0.42 -17.23 -10.15
CA TRP A 385 1.78 -17.19 -10.70
C TRP A 385 2.13 -15.84 -11.35
N ALA A 386 1.14 -15.07 -11.78
CA ALA A 386 1.38 -13.75 -12.35
C ALA A 386 1.82 -12.73 -11.28
N LEU A 387 1.26 -12.80 -10.06
CA LEU A 387 1.73 -11.99 -8.92
C LEU A 387 3.07 -12.50 -8.37
N VAL A 388 3.31 -13.82 -8.39
CA VAL A 388 4.65 -14.39 -8.14
C VAL A 388 5.69 -13.82 -9.12
N GLY A 389 5.33 -13.63 -10.39
CA GLY A 389 6.16 -12.94 -11.39
C GLY A 389 6.51 -11.50 -10.99
N VAL A 390 5.54 -10.73 -10.45
CA VAL A 390 5.79 -9.39 -9.90
C VAL A 390 6.73 -9.45 -8.69
N GLY A 391 6.57 -10.44 -7.81
CA GLY A 391 7.47 -10.72 -6.69
C GLY A 391 8.91 -11.02 -7.12
N ILE A 392 9.09 -11.86 -8.16
CA ILE A 392 10.41 -12.18 -8.74
C ILE A 392 11.07 -10.91 -9.30
N LEU A 393 10.34 -10.12 -10.09
CA LEU A 393 10.85 -8.88 -10.68
C LEU A 393 11.26 -7.86 -9.60
N LEU A 394 10.44 -7.69 -8.56
CA LEU A 394 10.73 -6.84 -7.41
C LEU A 394 11.96 -7.32 -6.63
N GLY A 395 12.08 -8.62 -6.37
CA GLY A 395 13.22 -9.22 -5.67
C GLY A 395 14.53 -9.10 -6.44
N ALA A 396 14.50 -9.32 -7.76
CA ALA A 396 15.65 -9.14 -8.64
C ALA A 396 16.07 -7.65 -8.72
N TRP A 397 15.11 -6.74 -8.86
CA TRP A 397 15.38 -5.29 -8.83
C TRP A 397 15.99 -4.83 -7.50
N ALA A 398 15.47 -5.33 -6.37
CA ALA A 398 16.03 -5.08 -5.05
C ALA A 398 17.48 -5.58 -4.93
N ALA A 399 17.75 -6.83 -5.35
CA ALA A 399 19.10 -7.42 -5.31
C ALA A 399 20.12 -6.76 -6.26
N TRP A 400 19.64 -6.08 -7.30
CA TRP A 400 20.50 -5.29 -8.19
C TRP A 400 20.75 -3.88 -7.65
N ARG A 401 19.70 -3.18 -7.19
CA ARG A 401 19.75 -1.75 -6.85
C ARG A 401 20.05 -1.45 -5.38
N HIS A 402 19.84 -2.41 -4.48
CA HIS A 402 19.95 -2.24 -3.02
C HIS A 402 20.86 -3.30 -2.37
N ARG A 403 22.03 -3.55 -2.97
CA ARG A 403 23.09 -4.40 -2.39
C ARG A 403 23.65 -3.79 -1.12
N MET A 404 23.16 -4.23 0.04
CA MET A 404 23.72 -3.88 1.34
C MET A 404 24.86 -4.83 1.72
N THR A 405 25.79 -4.38 2.55
CA THR A 405 26.95 -5.18 3.01
C THR A 405 26.57 -6.26 4.03
N HIS A 406 25.41 -6.16 4.68
CA HIS A 406 24.95 -7.09 5.71
C HIS A 406 23.55 -7.62 5.40
N LEU A 407 23.42 -8.95 5.38
CA LEU A 407 22.19 -9.68 5.11
C LEU A 407 21.02 -9.21 6.02
N TRP A 408 21.29 -8.95 7.31
CA TRP A 408 20.28 -8.45 8.26
C TRP A 408 19.71 -7.08 7.87
N LYS A 409 20.54 -6.14 7.40
CA LYS A 409 20.07 -4.80 6.99
C LYS A 409 19.17 -4.90 5.75
N GLN A 410 19.47 -5.80 4.81
CA GLN A 410 18.60 -6.09 3.67
C GLN A 410 17.29 -6.76 4.10
N ALA A 411 17.34 -7.79 4.95
CA ALA A 411 16.16 -8.49 5.45
C ALA A 411 15.23 -7.53 6.23
N ALA A 412 15.78 -6.67 7.08
CA ALA A 412 15.02 -5.65 7.81
C ALA A 412 14.40 -4.60 6.87
N ALA A 413 15.12 -4.14 5.85
CA ALA A 413 14.57 -3.23 4.84
C ALA A 413 13.42 -3.88 4.06
N ILE A 414 13.51 -5.17 3.72
CA ILE A 414 12.42 -5.88 3.04
C ILE A 414 11.25 -6.14 3.98
N GLY A 415 11.49 -6.47 5.26
CA GLY A 415 10.44 -6.56 6.28
C GLY A 415 9.62 -5.26 6.40
N VAL A 416 10.30 -4.10 6.40
CA VAL A 416 9.66 -2.78 6.34
C VAL A 416 8.86 -2.61 5.04
N ALA A 417 9.43 -2.99 3.89
CA ALA A 417 8.73 -2.95 2.60
C ALA A 417 7.45 -3.80 2.61
N THR A 418 7.51 -5.01 3.15
CA THR A 418 6.37 -5.93 3.33
C THR A 418 5.29 -5.32 4.20
N VAL A 419 5.64 -4.79 5.39
CA VAL A 419 4.66 -4.18 6.30
C VAL A 419 3.97 -2.97 5.65
N ILE A 420 4.71 -2.09 4.99
CA ILE A 420 4.15 -0.93 4.28
C ILE A 420 3.24 -1.38 3.13
N THR A 421 3.64 -2.40 2.38
CA THR A 421 2.84 -2.94 1.27
C THR A 421 1.55 -3.57 1.78
N ALA A 422 1.61 -4.36 2.84
CA ALA A 422 0.45 -4.95 3.50
C ALA A 422 -0.53 -3.88 4.01
N LEU A 423 -0.03 -2.84 4.69
CA LEU A 423 -0.87 -1.76 5.22
C LEU A 423 -1.55 -0.95 4.12
N VAL A 424 -0.84 -0.57 3.06
CA VAL A 424 -1.42 0.22 1.96
C VAL A 424 -2.43 -0.60 1.16
N ILE A 425 -2.13 -1.87 0.87
CA ILE A 425 -3.06 -2.75 0.15
C ILE A 425 -4.28 -3.10 1.03
N ALA A 426 -4.10 -3.28 2.35
CA ALA A 426 -5.21 -3.48 3.28
C ALA A 426 -6.13 -2.25 3.33
N ALA A 427 -5.57 -1.04 3.43
CA ALA A 427 -6.34 0.20 3.43
C ALA A 427 -7.13 0.39 2.12
N TRP A 428 -6.49 0.13 0.97
CA TRP A 428 -7.11 0.24 -0.35
C TRP A 428 -8.23 -0.80 -0.57
N LEU A 429 -8.00 -2.07 -0.22
CA LEU A 429 -9.04 -3.10 -0.33
C LEU A 429 -10.17 -2.86 0.68
N ALA A 430 -9.89 -2.31 1.87
CA ALA A 430 -10.92 -1.92 2.83
C ALA A 430 -11.78 -0.76 2.32
N SER A 431 -11.19 0.31 1.77
CA SER A 431 -11.95 1.43 1.17
C SER A 431 -12.73 1.04 -0.09
N SER A 432 -12.40 -0.11 -0.70
CA SER A 432 -13.06 -0.67 -1.87
C SER A 432 -14.23 -1.60 -1.53
N ARG A 433 -14.55 -1.81 -0.24
CA ARG A 433 -15.76 -2.52 0.19
C ARG A 433 -16.98 -1.61 0.14
N MET A 434 -18.12 -2.20 -0.21
CA MET A 434 -19.39 -1.51 -0.36
C MET A 434 -20.54 -2.35 0.23
N SER A 435 -21.62 -1.66 0.60
CA SER A 435 -22.92 -2.22 0.99
C SER A 435 -23.99 -1.49 0.17
N LEU A 436 -24.79 -2.22 -0.61
CA LEU A 436 -25.81 -1.65 -1.50
C LEU A 436 -27.22 -2.14 -1.15
N GLY A 437 -27.42 -2.71 0.05
CA GLY A 437 -28.72 -3.15 0.54
C GLY A 437 -28.61 -4.05 1.78
N SER A 438 -29.75 -4.46 2.35
CA SER A 438 -29.80 -5.21 3.61
C SER A 438 -29.54 -6.72 3.50
N THR A 439 -29.82 -7.35 2.36
CA THR A 439 -29.73 -8.81 2.18
C THR A 439 -28.61 -9.20 1.20
N ARG A 440 -28.93 -9.58 -0.05
CA ARG A 440 -27.96 -10.07 -1.04
C ARG A 440 -26.86 -9.07 -1.38
N LEU A 441 -27.12 -7.77 -1.24
CA LEU A 441 -26.17 -6.69 -1.54
C LEU A 441 -25.49 -6.07 -0.30
N SER A 442 -25.63 -6.68 0.87
CA SER A 442 -24.99 -6.22 2.12
C SER A 442 -23.46 -6.34 2.13
N VAL A 443 -22.89 -7.17 1.26
CA VAL A 443 -21.45 -7.34 1.11
C VAL A 443 -21.07 -7.35 -0.36
N VAL A 444 -20.39 -6.28 -0.78
CA VAL A 444 -19.77 -6.15 -2.11
C VAL A 444 -18.30 -5.74 -1.93
N GLY A 445 -17.42 -6.25 -2.78
CA GLY A 445 -15.99 -5.91 -2.80
C GLY A 445 -15.04 -7.02 -2.29
N PRO A 446 -13.74 -6.71 -2.17
CA PRO A 446 -12.67 -7.70 -2.02
C PRO A 446 -12.59 -8.35 -0.63
N ARG A 447 -12.12 -9.59 -0.55
CA ARG A 447 -11.84 -10.31 0.70
C ARG A 447 -10.56 -9.82 1.38
N VAL A 448 -10.58 -8.57 1.86
CA VAL A 448 -9.44 -7.77 2.39
C VAL A 448 -8.34 -8.63 3.04
N TRP A 449 -8.59 -9.23 4.21
CA TRP A 449 -7.54 -9.93 4.98
C TRP A 449 -6.93 -11.12 4.24
N TRP A 450 -7.75 -11.91 3.54
CA TRP A 450 -7.27 -13.03 2.73
C TRP A 450 -6.46 -12.54 1.52
N SER A 451 -6.95 -11.51 0.83
CA SER A 451 -6.30 -10.97 -0.36
C SER A 451 -4.96 -10.31 -0.01
N VAL A 452 -4.90 -9.59 1.12
CA VAL A 452 -3.65 -9.02 1.65
C VAL A 452 -2.66 -10.12 2.02
N LEU A 453 -3.10 -11.20 2.68
CA LEU A 453 -2.25 -12.34 3.01
C LEU A 453 -1.63 -12.97 1.75
N PHE A 454 -2.45 -13.28 0.73
CA PHE A 454 -1.97 -13.90 -0.50
C PHE A 454 -1.04 -12.96 -1.29
N VAL A 455 -1.37 -11.68 -1.45
CA VAL A 455 -0.48 -10.70 -2.10
C VAL A 455 0.86 -10.52 -1.33
N VAL A 456 0.85 -10.60 0.00
CA VAL A 456 2.09 -10.58 0.81
C VAL A 456 2.93 -11.84 0.57
N LEU A 457 2.31 -13.02 0.47
CA LEU A 457 3.01 -14.27 0.17
C LEU A 457 3.57 -14.26 -1.27
N GLU A 458 2.75 -13.91 -2.25
CA GLU A 458 3.09 -13.97 -3.68
C GLU A 458 4.06 -12.88 -4.13
N VAL A 459 3.91 -11.65 -3.62
CA VAL A 459 4.78 -10.53 -4.03
C VAL A 459 5.93 -10.35 -3.03
N CYS A 460 5.63 -10.22 -1.73
CA CYS A 460 6.62 -9.78 -0.75
C CYS A 460 7.54 -10.91 -0.26
N MET A 461 7.01 -12.10 0.03
CA MET A 461 7.84 -13.24 0.44
C MET A 461 8.65 -13.82 -0.72
N VAL A 462 8.13 -13.78 -1.96
CA VAL A 462 8.90 -14.12 -3.16
C VAL A 462 10.01 -13.11 -3.42
N ALA A 463 9.73 -11.80 -3.31
CA ALA A 463 10.77 -10.77 -3.43
C ALA A 463 11.86 -10.90 -2.36
N LEU A 464 11.48 -11.23 -1.13
CA LEU A 464 12.40 -11.56 -0.04
C LEU A 464 13.28 -12.76 -0.44
N ALA A 465 12.68 -13.90 -0.80
CA ALA A 465 13.38 -15.14 -1.15
C ALA A 465 14.37 -14.94 -2.32
N VAL A 466 13.92 -14.31 -3.42
CA VAL A 466 14.76 -14.02 -4.60
C VAL A 466 15.93 -13.10 -4.22
N SER A 467 15.68 -12.06 -3.42
CA SER A 467 16.73 -11.12 -3.05
C SER A 467 17.76 -11.69 -2.05
N LEU A 468 17.34 -12.62 -1.18
CA LEU A 468 18.23 -13.36 -0.28
C LEU A 468 19.06 -14.40 -1.04
N ALA A 469 18.46 -15.10 -2.01
CA ALA A 469 19.16 -16.04 -2.88
C ALA A 469 20.22 -15.33 -3.74
N ALA A 470 19.92 -14.12 -4.22
CA ALA A 470 20.83 -13.28 -4.99
C ALA A 470 21.91 -12.55 -4.14
N HIS A 471 21.89 -12.65 -2.81
CA HIS A 471 22.86 -11.97 -1.95
C HIS A 471 24.24 -12.68 -2.00
N PRO A 472 25.36 -11.94 -2.11
CA PRO A 472 26.69 -12.53 -2.30
C PRO A 472 27.12 -13.50 -1.20
N THR A 473 26.72 -13.31 0.07
CA THR A 473 27.03 -14.29 1.13
C THR A 473 26.29 -15.61 0.94
N THR A 474 25.06 -15.57 0.46
CA THR A 474 24.25 -16.77 0.16
C THR A 474 24.86 -17.51 -1.02
N ILE A 475 25.22 -16.80 -2.09
CA ILE A 475 25.90 -17.37 -3.26
C ILE A 475 27.26 -17.97 -2.86
N ALA A 476 28.03 -17.31 -1.99
CA ALA A 476 29.30 -17.82 -1.48
C ALA A 476 29.11 -19.06 -0.60
N TRP A 477 28.08 -19.11 0.25
CA TRP A 477 27.75 -20.28 1.06
C TRP A 477 27.29 -21.46 0.19
N VAL A 478 26.39 -21.25 -0.77
CA VAL A 478 25.95 -22.28 -1.73
C VAL A 478 27.14 -22.80 -2.54
N ARG A 479 28.06 -21.94 -3.01
CA ARG A 479 29.29 -22.37 -3.71
C ARG A 479 30.19 -23.22 -2.82
N ARG A 480 30.35 -22.87 -1.53
CA ARG A 480 31.11 -23.68 -0.55
C ARG A 480 30.45 -25.03 -0.27
N ALA A 481 29.13 -25.05 -0.09
CA ALA A 481 28.36 -26.27 0.12
C ALA A 481 28.40 -27.21 -1.10
N ALA A 482 28.25 -26.66 -2.31
CA ALA A 482 28.42 -27.40 -3.56
C ALA A 482 29.85 -27.96 -3.72
N ALA A 483 30.88 -27.16 -3.43
CA ALA A 483 32.26 -27.63 -3.43
C ALA A 483 32.46 -28.79 -2.44
N ALA A 484 31.99 -28.66 -1.20
CA ALA A 484 32.06 -29.70 -0.18
C ALA A 484 31.33 -30.99 -0.60
N LEU A 485 30.13 -30.88 -1.19
CA LEU A 485 29.40 -32.02 -1.74
C LEU A 485 30.16 -32.70 -2.90
N THR A 486 30.75 -31.94 -3.82
CA THR A 486 31.57 -32.52 -4.92
C THR A 486 32.89 -33.14 -4.42
N ALA A 487 33.46 -32.64 -3.32
CA ALA A 487 34.61 -33.27 -2.68
C ALA A 487 34.20 -34.58 -1.98
N TRP A 488 33.08 -34.58 -1.24
CA TRP A 488 32.55 -35.76 -0.57
C TRP A 488 32.14 -36.86 -1.57
N THR A 489 31.46 -36.53 -2.67
CA THR A 489 31.12 -37.53 -3.70
C THR A 489 32.35 -38.09 -4.40
N LYS A 490 33.36 -37.25 -4.71
CA LYS A 490 34.65 -37.74 -5.24
C LYS A 490 35.35 -38.69 -4.28
N ALA A 491 35.41 -38.36 -2.98
CA ALA A 491 35.99 -39.23 -1.96
C ALA A 491 35.20 -40.55 -1.80
N ARG A 492 33.86 -40.48 -1.81
CA ARG A 492 32.95 -41.64 -1.77
C ARG A 492 33.16 -42.58 -2.96
N ILE A 493 33.36 -42.02 -4.16
CA ILE A 493 33.63 -42.77 -5.40
C ILE A 493 35.05 -43.36 -5.39
N ALA A 494 36.04 -42.63 -4.88
CA ALA A 494 37.40 -43.12 -4.73
C ALA A 494 37.45 -44.33 -3.77
N ALA A 495 36.86 -44.20 -2.57
CA ALA A 495 36.76 -45.30 -1.60
C ALA A 495 35.96 -46.50 -2.13
N TRP A 496 34.93 -46.29 -2.96
CA TRP A 496 34.23 -47.40 -3.62
C TRP A 496 35.12 -48.12 -4.65
N LYS A 497 35.89 -47.38 -5.45
CA LYS A 497 36.86 -47.96 -6.39
C LYS A 497 37.96 -48.73 -5.67
N GLU A 498 38.47 -48.17 -4.57
CA GLU A 498 39.49 -48.81 -3.73
C GLU A 498 38.97 -50.09 -3.09
N ASN A 499 37.79 -50.07 -2.46
CA ASN A 499 37.15 -51.28 -1.91
C ASN A 499 36.88 -52.33 -3.00
N ARG A 500 36.52 -51.93 -4.23
CA ARG A 500 36.34 -52.85 -5.36
C ARG A 500 37.66 -53.44 -5.87
N ALA A 501 38.76 -52.68 -5.84
CA ALA A 501 40.08 -53.20 -6.14
C ALA A 501 40.52 -54.21 -5.06
N GLN A 502 40.36 -53.85 -3.77
CA GLN A 502 40.68 -54.73 -2.64
C GLN A 502 39.84 -56.01 -2.64
N SER A 503 38.55 -55.97 -3.00
CA SER A 503 37.74 -57.20 -3.16
C SER A 503 38.25 -58.06 -4.31
N SER A 504 38.58 -57.46 -5.45
CA SER A 504 39.15 -58.16 -6.62
C SER A 504 40.56 -58.73 -6.37
N THR A 505 41.31 -58.23 -5.38
CA THR A 505 42.60 -58.80 -4.95
C THR A 505 42.45 -59.85 -3.84
N ARG A 506 41.26 -59.99 -3.25
CA ARG A 506 40.97 -60.93 -2.16
C ARG A 506 40.31 -62.24 -2.64
N GLU A 507 39.98 -62.33 -3.91
CA GLU A 507 39.62 -63.57 -4.59
C GLU A 507 40.89 -64.42 -4.80
N THR A 508 41.24 -65.22 -3.79
CA THR A 508 42.22 -66.31 -3.95
C THR A 508 41.76 -67.23 -5.09
N PRO A 509 42.62 -67.57 -6.08
CA PRO A 509 42.27 -68.52 -7.11
C PRO A 509 41.82 -69.85 -6.49
N LEU A 510 40.60 -70.28 -6.82
CA LEU A 510 40.18 -71.66 -6.58
C LEU A 510 41.10 -72.57 -7.41
N PRO A 511 41.55 -73.73 -6.88
CA PRO A 511 42.27 -74.70 -7.69
C PRO A 511 41.37 -75.16 -8.84
N ALA A 512 41.96 -75.27 -10.03
CA ALA A 512 41.23 -75.74 -11.20
C ALA A 512 40.72 -77.18 -10.97
N PRO A 513 39.50 -77.53 -11.44
CA PRO A 513 39.04 -78.91 -11.39
C PRO A 513 39.88 -79.75 -12.35
N ASP A 514 40.58 -80.74 -11.80
CA ASP A 514 41.32 -81.73 -12.59
C ASP A 514 40.32 -82.60 -13.36
N LEU A 515 40.47 -82.69 -14.68
CA LEU A 515 39.60 -83.46 -15.58
C LEU A 515 40.46 -84.33 -16.49
N ASN A 516 40.69 -85.59 -16.07
CA ASN A 516 41.11 -86.69 -16.92
C ASN A 516 40.71 -88.03 -16.29
N GLU A 517 40.48 -89.04 -17.14
CA GLU A 517 40.04 -90.41 -16.84
C GLU A 517 38.61 -90.53 -16.26
N ALA A 518 37.71 -91.37 -16.79
CA ALA A 518 37.68 -92.08 -18.08
C ALA A 518 36.22 -92.49 -18.42
N GLY A 519 35.92 -92.72 -19.70
CA GLY A 519 34.60 -93.24 -20.12
C GLY A 519 34.41 -93.21 -21.64
N GLU A 520 34.14 -94.37 -22.24
CA GLU A 520 33.91 -94.56 -23.68
C GLU A 520 32.49 -94.12 -24.10
N GLU A 521 32.34 -93.49 -25.27
CA GLU A 521 31.69 -94.08 -26.47
C GLU A 521 31.52 -93.03 -27.61
N THR A 522 31.26 -93.52 -28.83
CA THR A 522 31.19 -92.78 -30.11
C THR A 522 30.33 -93.58 -31.12
N PRO A 523 29.81 -93.00 -32.22
CA PRO A 523 29.51 -91.59 -32.56
C PRO A 523 28.05 -91.41 -33.09
N GLU A 524 27.69 -90.20 -33.53
CA GLU A 524 26.71 -89.82 -34.60
C GLU A 524 26.76 -88.25 -34.66
N GLU A 525 26.79 -87.54 -35.81
CA GLU A 525 25.76 -87.33 -36.85
C GLU A 525 24.50 -86.60 -36.28
N GLU A 526 23.95 -85.51 -36.87
CA GLU A 526 24.17 -84.88 -38.19
C GLU A 526 23.77 -83.36 -38.25
N GLU A 527 23.96 -82.77 -39.43
CA GLU A 527 23.42 -81.52 -40.06
C GLU A 527 22.56 -80.42 -39.38
N THR A 528 22.74 -79.18 -39.90
CA THR A 528 21.79 -78.03 -40.05
C THR A 528 21.26 -77.31 -38.79
N ALA A 529 21.00 -75.98 -38.71
CA ALA A 529 20.75 -74.83 -39.61
C ALA A 529 19.27 -74.39 -39.73
N LEU A 530 19.03 -73.06 -39.87
CA LEU A 530 17.73 -72.34 -39.82
C LEU A 530 17.13 -72.30 -38.39
N GLU A 531 16.58 -71.19 -37.86
CA GLU A 531 15.50 -70.26 -38.26
C GLU A 531 14.06 -70.75 -37.97
N GLU A 532 13.21 -69.79 -37.55
CA GLU A 532 11.77 -69.83 -37.23
C GLU A 532 11.24 -70.58 -35.96
N GLU A 533 10.78 -69.73 -35.02
CA GLU A 533 9.42 -69.67 -34.41
C GLU A 533 8.87 -70.75 -33.43
N ALA A 534 8.08 -70.23 -32.46
CA ALA A 534 7.04 -70.87 -31.65
C ALA A 534 7.42 -71.99 -30.63
N THR A 535 6.72 -72.16 -29.50
CA THR A 535 5.83 -71.30 -28.68
C THR A 535 5.66 -71.99 -27.32
N GLU A 536 5.77 -71.29 -26.18
CA GLU A 536 5.15 -71.80 -24.95
C GLU A 536 4.64 -70.68 -24.00
N GLU A 537 3.37 -70.85 -23.61
CA GLU A 537 2.53 -70.19 -22.60
C GLU A 537 2.79 -68.76 -22.09
N LEU A 538 2.00 -67.83 -22.65
CA LEU A 538 1.42 -66.69 -21.92
C LEU A 538 0.28 -67.17 -21.00
N PRO A 539 0.26 -66.78 -19.70
CA PRO A 539 -0.99 -66.60 -18.96
C PRO A 539 -1.46 -65.14 -19.05
N ALA A 540 -2.63 -64.92 -19.64
CA ALA A 540 -3.26 -63.60 -19.77
C ALA A 540 -3.88 -63.09 -18.44
N PRO A 541 -4.07 -61.76 -18.25
CA PRO A 541 -4.73 -61.23 -17.06
C PRO A 541 -6.24 -61.55 -17.04
N PRO A 542 -6.83 -61.87 -15.86
CA PRO A 542 -8.27 -62.05 -15.74
C PRO A 542 -9.03 -60.72 -15.88
N ARG A 543 -10.20 -60.77 -16.53
CA ARG A 543 -11.08 -59.61 -16.81
C ARG A 543 -12.00 -59.27 -15.62
N ALA A 544 -12.45 -58.02 -15.65
CA ALA A 544 -13.76 -57.46 -15.23
C ALA A 544 -14.48 -57.98 -13.96
N PRO A 545 -15.04 -57.09 -13.11
CA PRO A 545 -15.85 -57.49 -11.95
C PRO A 545 -17.25 -57.98 -12.35
N ASP A 546 -17.64 -59.15 -11.84
CA ASP A 546 -18.96 -59.75 -12.08
C ASP A 546 -20.13 -59.05 -11.36
N ALA A 547 -21.32 -59.22 -11.91
CA ALA A 547 -22.55 -58.58 -11.45
C ALA A 547 -23.05 -59.13 -10.10
N ARG A 548 -22.67 -58.49 -8.98
CA ARG A 548 -23.26 -58.79 -7.65
C ARG A 548 -23.49 -57.59 -6.72
N MET A 549 -23.82 -56.41 -7.27
CA MET A 549 -24.32 -55.27 -6.46
C MET A 549 -25.65 -54.63 -6.91
N GLU A 550 -26.18 -54.95 -8.10
CA GLU A 550 -27.48 -54.41 -8.54
C GLU A 550 -28.68 -55.03 -7.80
N ALA A 551 -28.53 -56.25 -7.27
CA ALA A 551 -29.59 -56.96 -6.53
C ALA A 551 -29.84 -56.47 -5.10
N LEU A 552 -29.14 -55.43 -4.62
CA LEU A 552 -29.23 -54.92 -3.24
C LEU A 552 -29.57 -53.42 -3.12
N LYS A 553 -29.99 -52.78 -4.21
CA LYS A 553 -30.68 -51.47 -4.17
C LYS A 553 -32.15 -51.51 -4.60
N ALA A 554 -32.63 -52.66 -5.09
CA ALA A 554 -34.02 -52.88 -5.47
C ALA A 554 -34.89 -53.40 -4.30
N SER A 555 -34.85 -52.74 -3.14
CA SER A 555 -35.74 -53.06 -2.00
C SER A 555 -35.91 -51.88 -1.02
N ALA A 556 -36.55 -50.82 -1.50
CA ALA A 556 -37.20 -49.79 -0.69
C ALA A 556 -38.35 -49.19 -1.52
N ALA A 557 -39.52 -49.00 -0.90
CA ALA A 557 -40.75 -48.69 -1.64
C ALA A 557 -40.79 -47.26 -2.20
N PRO A 558 -41.50 -47.02 -3.33
CA PRO A 558 -41.94 -45.67 -3.69
C PRO A 558 -43.02 -45.20 -2.71
N THR A 559 -43.06 -43.89 -2.43
CA THR A 559 -44.19 -43.24 -1.76
C THR A 559 -44.90 -42.34 -2.76
N GLU A 560 -46.23 -42.39 -2.75
CA GLU A 560 -47.09 -41.77 -3.76
C GLU A 560 -47.14 -40.23 -3.64
N PRO A 561 -47.47 -39.52 -4.73
CA PRO A 561 -47.86 -38.11 -4.64
C PRO A 561 -49.21 -37.98 -3.95
N ILE A 562 -49.28 -37.24 -2.84
CA ILE A 562 -50.56 -36.89 -2.22
C ILE A 562 -51.30 -35.92 -3.14
N ALA A 563 -52.40 -36.39 -3.71
CA ALA A 563 -53.30 -35.62 -4.54
C ALA A 563 -54.23 -34.72 -3.70
N VAL A 564 -54.86 -33.75 -4.38
CA VAL A 564 -55.92 -32.91 -3.82
C VAL A 564 -57.11 -33.76 -3.38
N SER A 565 -57.66 -33.45 -2.21
CA SER A 565 -59.03 -33.79 -1.83
C SER A 565 -59.79 -32.52 -1.47
N ASP A 566 -60.81 -32.18 -2.25
CA ASP A 566 -61.89 -31.33 -1.76
C ASP A 566 -62.51 -31.95 -0.50
N ASN A 567 -62.93 -31.12 0.45
CA ASN A 567 -64.19 -31.37 1.14
C ASN A 567 -64.83 -30.04 1.56
N THR A 568 -65.97 -29.72 0.95
CA THR A 568 -66.87 -28.63 1.33
C THR A 568 -67.68 -28.96 2.59
N ASP A 569 -68.42 -27.97 3.09
CA ASP A 569 -69.38 -28.02 4.21
C ASP A 569 -68.76 -28.17 5.61
N ASN A 570 -69.22 -27.44 6.65
CA ASN A 570 -70.50 -26.73 6.80
C ASN A 570 -70.41 -25.54 7.80
N SER A 571 -71.45 -24.68 7.80
CA SER A 571 -72.03 -23.90 8.91
C SER A 571 -71.20 -22.82 9.66
N ASP A 572 -71.59 -21.57 9.39
CA ASP A 572 -72.16 -20.58 10.34
C ASP A 572 -71.29 -19.73 11.32
N GLU A 573 -71.83 -18.51 11.53
CA GLU A 573 -71.53 -17.47 12.56
C GLU A 573 -70.13 -16.78 12.52
N ASP A 574 -69.98 -15.47 12.76
CA ASP A 574 -70.91 -14.42 13.21
C ASP A 574 -70.56 -13.03 12.62
N LEU A 575 -71.50 -12.08 12.58
CA LEU A 575 -71.28 -10.65 12.31
C LEU A 575 -71.11 -9.84 13.60
N LYS A 576 -70.04 -9.03 13.72
CA LYS A 576 -69.92 -7.71 14.38
C LYS A 576 -68.58 -7.11 13.92
N ASP A 577 -68.40 -5.87 13.46
CA ASP A 577 -69.26 -4.68 13.40
C ASP A 577 -69.67 -4.04 14.74
N HIS A 578 -68.66 -3.52 15.45
CA HIS A 578 -68.68 -2.44 16.45
C HIS A 578 -67.24 -1.87 16.50
N SER A 579 -66.95 -0.56 16.55
CA SER A 579 -67.78 0.65 16.74
C SER A 579 -67.25 1.81 15.90
#